data_AF-A0A7G7KEB0-F1
#
_entry.id   AF-A0A7G7KEB0-F1
#
_cell.length_a   1.000
_cell.length_b   1.000
_cell.length_c   1.000
_cell.angle_alpha   90.00
_cell.angle_beta   90.00
_cell.angle_gamma   90.00
#
_symmetry.space_group_name_H-M   'P 1'
#
loop_
_entity.id
_entity.type
_entity.pdbx_description
1 polymer ?
#
loop_
_entity_poly.entity_id
_entity_poly.type
_entity_poly.pdbx_seq_one_letter_code
_entity_poly.pdbx_strand_id
1 'polypeptide(L)' 'MSMSLQLVVARGTARSFLSGNAAADYGDVILLRRLLLAEGDQLLAADLLLMAIAMNPTPAEISAFGKAL' A
#
# COMPACT_ATOMS: atom_id res chain seq x y z
N MET A 1 10.07 -12.39 17.74
CA MET A 1 9.99 -11.64 16.46
C MET A 1 10.32 -10.19 16.78
N SER A 2 11.48 -9.67 16.33
CA SER A 2 11.74 -8.23 16.42
C SER A 2 11.05 -7.55 15.24
N MET A 3 10.29 -6.50 15.51
CA MET A 3 9.64 -5.72 14.47
C MET A 3 10.69 -4.89 13.73
N SER A 4 10.76 -4.99 12.40
CA SER A 4 11.68 -4.16 11.62
C SER A 4 11.23 -2.69 11.69
N LEU A 5 12.17 -1.75 11.74
CA LEU A 5 11.86 -0.31 11.64
C LEU A 5 11.07 0.00 10.36
N GLN A 6 11.38 -0.73 9.28
CA GLN A 6 10.67 -0.64 8.00
C GLN A 6 9.19 -1.03 8.14
N LEU A 7 8.87 -2.10 8.86
CA LEU A 7 7.49 -2.50 9.12
C LEU A 7 6.74 -1.47 9.98
N VAL A 8 7.38 -0.88 10.98
CA VAL A 8 6.76 0.17 11.80
C VAL A 8 6.40 1.39 10.95
N VAL A 9 7.35 1.86 10.12
CA VAL A 9 7.11 2.98 9.21
C VAL A 9 6.03 2.64 8.20
N ALA A 10 6.09 1.46 7.57
CA ALA A 10 5.11 1.04 6.58
C ALA A 10 3.69 0.98 7.15
N ARG A 11 3.51 0.47 8.37
CA ARG A 11 2.21 0.49 9.06
C ARG A 11 1.72 1.90 9.33
N GLY A 12 2.61 2.79 9.75
CA GLY A 12 2.28 4.20 9.98
C GLY A 12 1.81 4.87 8.70
N THR A 13 2.56 4.73 7.62
CA THR A 13 2.24 5.29 6.31
C THR A 13 0.91 4.76 5.77
N ALA A 14 0.69 3.44 5.85
CA ALA A 14 -0.54 2.83 5.36
C ALA A 14 -1.76 3.32 6.13
N ARG A 15 -1.66 3.48 7.46
CA ARG A 15 -2.74 4.07 8.27
C ARG A 15 -2.97 5.54 7.93
N SER A 16 -1.92 6.30 7.62
CA SER A 16 -2.04 7.69 7.17
C SER A 16 -2.77 7.80 5.83
N PHE A 17 -2.51 6.89 4.89
CA PHE A 17 -3.22 6.81 3.62
C PHE A 17 -4.68 6.42 3.80
N LEU A 18 -4.95 5.35 4.56
CA LEU A 18 -6.31 4.86 4.80
C LEU A 18 -7.19 5.85 5.58
N SER A 19 -6.59 6.70 6.42
CA SER A 19 -7.30 7.78 7.12
C SER A 19 -7.49 9.05 6.30
N GLY A 20 -6.91 9.14 5.09
CA GLY A 20 -6.95 10.34 4.26
C GLY A 20 -6.06 11.48 4.77
N ASN A 21 -5.20 11.23 5.74
CA ASN A 21 -4.27 12.23 6.31
C ASN A 21 -3.05 12.48 5.43
N ALA A 22 -2.74 11.58 4.50
CA ALA A 22 -1.69 11.76 3.51
C ALA A 22 -2.23 11.48 2.11
N ALA A 23 -1.85 12.31 1.15
CA ALA A 23 -2.06 12.03 -0.26
C ALA A 23 -1.20 10.82 -0.65
N ALA A 24 -1.80 9.90 -1.40
CA ALA A 24 -1.15 8.69 -1.88
C ALA A 24 -1.35 8.59 -3.38
N ASP A 25 -0.26 8.36 -4.12
CA ASP A 25 -0.34 7.98 -5.52
C ASP A 25 -0.53 6.47 -5.65
N TYR A 26 -1.06 6.02 -6.79
CA TYR A 26 -1.31 4.58 -6.99
C TYR A 26 -0.05 3.73 -6.79
N GLY A 27 1.10 4.23 -7.27
CA GLY A 27 2.37 3.57 -7.10
C GLY A 27 2.79 3.40 -5.64
N ASP A 28 2.59 4.43 -4.81
CA ASP A 28 2.92 4.38 -3.39
C ASP A 28 2.08 3.32 -2.68
N VAL A 29 0.78 3.26 -2.98
CA VAL A 29 -0.14 2.27 -2.40
C VAL A 29 0.27 0.85 -2.78
N ILE A 30 0.64 0.61 -4.05
CA ILE A 30 1.06 -0.72 -4.53
C ILE A 30 2.42 -1.14 -3.93
N LEU A 31 3.39 -0.24 -3.88
CA LEU A 31 4.71 -0.53 -3.31
C LEU A 31 4.61 -0.82 -1.81
N LEU A 32 3.83 -0.01 -1.09
CA LEU A 32 3.60 -0.18 0.34
C LEU A 32 2.87 -1.49 0.64
N ARG A 33 1.87 -1.86 -0.18
CA ARG A 33 1.20 -3.15 -0.09
C ARG A 33 2.18 -4.32 -0.23
N ARG A 34 3.09 -4.27 -1.20
CA ARG A 34 4.10 -5.33 -1.40
C ARG A 34 5.04 -5.46 -0.20
N LEU A 35 5.48 -4.33 0.35
CA LEU A 35 6.32 -4.31 1.54
C LEU A 35 5.60 -4.95 2.74
N LEU A 36 4.34 -4.59 2.98
CA LEU A 36 3.53 -5.16 4.07
C LEU A 36 3.35 -6.68 3.89
N LEU A 37 3.12 -7.16 2.67
CA LEU A 37 3.06 -8.60 2.39
C LEU A 37 4.38 -9.31 2.67
N ALA A 38 5.52 -8.72 2.29
CA ALA A 38 6.84 -9.27 2.53
C ALA A 38 7.15 -9.39 4.03
N GLU A 39 6.65 -8.44 4.83
CA GLU A 39 6.77 -8.44 6.30
C GLU A 39 5.68 -9.28 7.00
N GLY A 40 4.74 -9.88 6.26
CA GLY A 40 3.68 -10.74 6.78
C GLY A 40 2.43 -10.02 7.30
N ASP A 41 2.28 -8.71 7.04
CA ASP A 41 1.11 -7.93 7.43
C ASP A 41 0.00 -7.98 6.37
N GLN A 42 -0.75 -9.08 6.38
CA GLN A 42 -1.78 -9.36 5.38
C GLN A 42 -3.02 -8.47 5.52
N LEU A 43 -3.39 -8.08 6.74
CA LEU A 43 -4.58 -7.26 6.99
C LEU A 43 -4.42 -5.87 6.38
N LEU A 44 -3.33 -5.20 6.71
CA LEU A 44 -3.08 -3.85 6.19
C LEU A 44 -2.84 -3.87 4.68
N ALA A 45 -2.21 -4.92 4.15
CA ALA A 45 -2.05 -5.11 2.71
C ALA A 45 -3.37 -5.34 1.97
N ALA A 46 -4.39 -5.94 2.62
CA ALA A 46 -5.72 -6.10 2.06
C ALA A 46 -6.48 -4.77 2.04
N ASP A 47 -6.37 -3.96 3.08
CA ASP A 47 -6.99 -2.63 3.10
C ASP A 47 -6.41 -1.72 2.01
N LEU A 48 -5.09 -1.75 1.82
CA LEU A 48 -4.44 -1.01 0.71
C LEU A 48 -4.82 -1.53 -0.67
N LEU A 49 -5.16 -2.83 -0.81
CA LEU A 49 -5.68 -3.36 -2.07
C LEU A 49 -7.03 -2.72 -2.41
N LEU A 50 -7.93 -2.63 -1.43
CA LEU A 50 -9.23 -2.01 -1.62
C LEU A 50 -9.09 -0.53 -1.98
N MET A 51 -8.16 0.18 -1.32
CA MET A 51 -7.82 1.56 -1.68
C MET A 51 -7.31 1.65 -3.13
N ALA A 52 -6.35 0.83 -3.52
CA ALA A 52 -5.79 0.83 -4.88
C ALA A 52 -6.84 0.56 -5.97
N ILE A 53 -7.82 -0.30 -5.69
CA ILE A 53 -8.95 -0.56 -6.60
C ILE A 53 -9.85 0.67 -6.71
N ALA A 54 -10.12 1.35 -5.59
CA ALA A 54 -10.97 2.54 -5.56
C ALA A 54 -10.34 3.78 -6.25
N MET A 55 -9.01 3.82 -6.40
CA MET A 55 -8.29 4.93 -7.04
C MET A 55 -8.49 5.03 -8.56
N ASN A 56 -9.07 4.00 -9.20
CA ASN A 56 -9.28 3.97 -10.66
C ASN A 56 -8.01 4.33 -11.46
N PRO A 57 -6.92 3.53 -11.30
CA PRO A 57 -5.62 3.87 -11.87
C PRO A 57 -5.63 3.93 -13.39
N THR A 58 -4.82 4.85 -13.93
CA THR A 58 -4.63 4.98 -15.38
C THR A 58 -3.87 3.77 -15.95
N PRO A 59 -4.02 3.48 -17.26
CA PRO A 59 -3.24 2.42 -17.90
C PRO A 59 -1.72 2.59 -17.75
N ALA A 60 -1.23 3.84 -17.69
CA ALA A 60 0.18 4.13 -17.49
C ALA A 60 0.66 3.70 -16.09
N GLU A 61 -0.13 4.01 -15.05
CA GLU A 61 0.16 3.60 -13.67
C GLU A 61 0.09 2.09 -13.51
N ILE A 62 -0.92 1.44 -14.11
CA ILE A 62 -1.02 -0.03 -14.12
C ILE A 62 0.21 -0.65 -14.81
N SER A 63 0.67 -0.08 -15.92
CA SER A 63 1.86 -0.57 -16.62
C SER A 63 3.14 -0.37 -15.82
N ALA A 64 3.24 0.69 -15.01
CA ALA A 64 4.42 1.01 -14.22
C ALA A 64 4.49 0.21 -12.91
N PHE A 65 3.37 0.09 -12.20
CA PHE A 65 3.33 -0.48 -10.85
C PHE A 65 2.70 -1.87 -10.80
N GLY A 66 1.99 -2.27 -11.84
CA GLY A 66 1.25 -3.52 -11.93
C GLY A 66 -0.23 -3.34 -11.59
N LYS A 67 -1.04 -4.34 -11.94
CA LYS A 67 -2.44 -4.37 -11.53
C LYS A 67 -2.56 -4.68 -10.04
N ALA A 68 -3.59 -4.09 -9.43
CA ALA A 68 -3.97 -4.39 -8.06
C ALA A 68 -4.46 -5.84 -7.90
N LEU A 69 -5.12 -6.38 -8.93
CA LEU A 69 -5.66 -7.73 -9.04
C LEU A 69 -4.89 -8.58 -10.07
#